data_AF-A0A9N8VB40-F1
#
_entry.id   AF-A0A9N8VB40-F1
#
_cell.length_a   1.000
_cell.length_b   1.000
_cell.length_c   1.000
_cell.angle_alpha   90.00
_cell.angle_beta   90.00
_cell.angle_gamma   90.00
#
_symmetry.space_group_name_H-M   'P 1'
#
loop_
_entity.id
_entity.type
_entity.pdbx_description
1 polymer ?
#
loop_
_entity_poly.entity_id
_entity_poly.type
_entity_poly.pdbx_seq_one_letter_code
_entity_poly.pdbx_strand_id
1 'polypeptide(L)'
;MASINYDKIKTDAAQHPKPQDIKYTHGTAGFRMKVGILAGLRSKKLDGKVIGVMITASHNREIDNGVKLVDPYGEMLHQSWEGYATQLANAQTEDELVEIIKTIVKEFDIDETKPSKTTPQLHYVTCCLNTQGTEKSYGEPTEAGYYKKLANAYRRIMEGKSRPSLLYVDSANGVGAIKLKELSNYIDKDILDVIVLNDDIKTQGKLNHLCGADYVKSNQRLPIGINIKAGERAASFDGDADHGTFRLFDGDKISSLAGSFIIDLVKAAGLEGINVGVVQTAYANGSSTHYLEKVMKVPVSCVPTGVKHLHHEAEKFDIGIYFEANGHGTILFSPTAMKIIQQEDAIERLRALTELINQTVGDALSDLLLVEAILANRQWTLKQCNEAYKDLPNRLVKVIVTDRHIFKTTNAERTLVEPAGLQGKIDALVGKYKDGRSFCDELAYSVSGLVYDEAGGTGGRPDEFL
;
A
#
# COMPACT_ATOMS: atom_id res chain seq x y z
N MET A 1 33.29 14.43 -19.85
CA MET A 1 31.92 14.22 -19.34
C MET A 1 31.74 15.12 -18.13
N ALA A 2 30.53 15.59 -17.81
CA ALA A 2 30.33 16.51 -16.69
C ALA A 2 30.27 15.75 -15.36
N SER A 3 31.17 16.08 -14.44
CA SER A 3 31.06 15.76 -13.02
C SER A 3 29.92 16.56 -12.37
N ILE A 4 29.66 16.32 -11.08
CA ILE A 4 28.68 17.07 -10.31
C ILE A 4 29.12 18.53 -10.19
N ASN A 5 28.29 19.46 -10.66
CA ASN A 5 28.52 20.89 -10.52
C ASN A 5 28.03 21.36 -9.14
N TYR A 6 28.90 21.23 -8.15
CA TYR A 6 28.64 21.58 -6.76
C TYR A 6 28.25 23.06 -6.58
N ASP A 7 28.89 23.99 -7.30
CA ASP A 7 28.59 25.43 -7.18
C ASP A 7 27.21 25.79 -7.74
N LYS A 8 26.78 25.11 -8.82
CA LYS A 8 25.39 25.21 -9.30
C LYS A 8 24.40 24.63 -8.27
N ILE A 9 24.73 23.52 -7.62
CA ILE A 9 23.88 22.97 -6.55
C ILE A 9 23.71 23.96 -5.40
N LYS A 10 24.77 24.66 -4.97
CA LYS A 10 24.65 25.75 -3.97
C LYS A 10 23.76 26.89 -4.48
N THR A 11 23.99 27.35 -5.72
CA THR A 11 23.25 28.46 -6.35
C THR A 11 21.76 28.16 -6.53
N ASP A 12 21.42 26.91 -6.85
CA ASP A 12 20.03 26.46 -6.99
C ASP A 12 19.38 26.22 -5.61
N ALA A 13 20.13 25.68 -4.63
CA ALA A 13 19.62 25.41 -3.29
C ALA A 13 19.32 26.70 -2.50
N ALA A 14 20.13 27.75 -2.65
CA ALA A 14 19.95 29.04 -1.97
C ALA A 14 18.62 29.75 -2.32
N GLN A 15 17.98 29.38 -3.43
CA GLN A 15 16.65 29.88 -3.81
C GLN A 15 15.50 29.23 -2.99
N HIS A 16 15.83 28.20 -2.19
CA HIS A 16 14.87 27.34 -1.51
C HIS A 16 15.33 27.00 -0.08
N PRO A 17 15.50 28.02 0.79
CA PRO A 17 16.04 27.85 2.14
C PRO A 17 15.16 26.95 3.02
N LYS A 18 15.82 26.23 3.93
CA LYS A 18 15.14 25.35 4.90
C LYS A 18 14.50 26.18 6.04
N PRO A 19 13.25 25.91 6.44
CA PRO A 19 12.69 26.46 7.68
C PRO A 19 13.50 26.04 8.90
N GLN A 20 13.88 26.98 9.76
CA GLN A 20 14.86 26.75 10.84
C GLN A 20 14.34 25.75 11.90
N ASP A 21 13.11 25.91 12.35
CA ASP A 21 12.52 25.13 13.45
C ASP A 21 11.97 23.75 13.04
N ILE A 22 12.13 23.35 11.77
CA ILE A 22 11.60 22.07 11.26
C ILE A 22 12.72 21.04 11.11
N LYS A 23 12.60 19.95 11.88
CA LYS A 23 13.41 18.73 11.75
C LYS A 23 12.64 17.67 10.97
N TYR A 24 13.22 17.21 9.87
CA TYR A 24 12.67 16.17 9.00
C TYR A 24 13.18 14.78 9.41
N THR A 25 12.45 13.69 9.15
CA THR A 25 12.86 12.30 9.41
C THR A 25 12.13 11.35 8.46
N HIS A 26 12.87 10.57 7.64
CA HIS A 26 12.28 9.87 6.49
C HIS A 26 11.35 8.73 6.90
N GLY A 27 10.06 9.03 7.03
CA GLY A 27 8.97 8.05 7.09
C GLY A 27 8.46 7.64 5.71
N THR A 28 7.35 6.91 5.70
CA THR A 28 6.71 6.26 4.53
C THR A 28 6.20 7.21 3.41
N ALA A 29 6.52 8.50 3.45
CA ALA A 29 6.07 9.52 2.49
C ALA A 29 7.13 10.57 2.02
N GLY A 30 8.36 10.57 2.56
CA GLY A 30 9.50 11.38 2.06
C GLY A 30 9.35 12.92 2.06
N PHE A 31 10.27 13.65 1.40
CA PHE A 31 10.49 15.10 1.62
C PHE A 31 10.77 15.99 0.40
N ARG A 32 10.26 17.22 0.45
CA ARG A 32 10.30 18.20 -0.65
C ARG A 32 11.72 18.53 -1.16
N MET A 33 11.79 18.71 -2.46
CA MET A 33 12.86 19.29 -3.28
C MET A 33 14.26 18.65 -3.23
N LYS A 34 14.94 18.60 -2.08
CA LYS A 34 16.32 18.05 -1.99
C LYS A 34 16.39 16.56 -2.36
N VAL A 35 15.25 15.86 -2.30
CA VAL A 35 15.06 14.50 -2.83
C VAL A 35 15.38 14.37 -4.34
N GLY A 36 15.26 15.44 -5.14
CA GLY A 36 15.69 15.43 -6.54
C GLY A 36 17.19 15.19 -6.73
N ILE A 37 18.01 15.69 -5.80
CA ILE A 37 19.46 15.44 -5.77
C ILE A 37 19.71 13.95 -5.47
N LEU A 38 19.03 13.40 -4.45
CA LEU A 38 19.15 11.99 -4.09
C LEU A 38 18.73 11.05 -5.23
N ALA A 39 17.65 11.41 -5.96
CA ALA A 39 17.21 10.67 -7.15
C ALA A 39 18.28 10.64 -8.25
N GLY A 40 18.96 11.75 -8.49
CA GLY A 40 20.06 11.82 -9.46
C GLY A 40 21.30 11.03 -9.03
N LEU A 41 21.65 11.05 -7.74
CA LEU A 41 22.72 10.21 -7.18
C LEU A 41 22.37 8.71 -7.26
N ARG A 42 21.13 8.35 -6.95
CA ARG A 42 20.62 6.98 -7.05
C ARG A 42 20.63 6.48 -8.50
N SER A 43 20.21 7.33 -9.44
CA SER A 43 20.29 7.06 -10.88
C SER A 43 21.72 6.82 -11.33
N LYS A 44 22.67 7.69 -10.97
CA LYS A 44 24.11 7.51 -11.28
C LYS A 44 24.66 6.20 -10.72
N LYS A 45 24.34 5.85 -9.47
CA LYS A 45 24.82 4.59 -8.87
C LYS A 45 24.24 3.35 -9.54
N LEU A 46 23.04 3.43 -10.10
CA LEU A 46 22.38 2.35 -10.83
C LEU A 46 22.57 2.51 -12.36
N ASP A 47 23.79 2.86 -12.78
CA ASP A 47 24.23 2.96 -14.19
C ASP A 47 23.39 3.88 -15.10
N GLY A 48 22.73 4.88 -14.52
CA GLY A 48 21.85 5.79 -15.26
C GLY A 48 20.50 5.18 -15.62
N LYS A 49 20.02 4.20 -14.83
CA LYS A 49 18.60 3.79 -14.78
C LYS A 49 17.72 4.96 -14.33
N VAL A 50 16.47 4.96 -14.75
CA VAL A 50 15.47 5.98 -14.40
C VAL A 50 15.01 5.76 -12.95
N ILE A 51 15.00 6.83 -12.16
CA ILE A 51 14.42 6.87 -10.82
C ILE A 51 13.11 7.66 -10.84
N GLY A 52 12.04 7.09 -10.30
CA GLY A 52 10.74 7.75 -10.21
C GLY A 52 10.64 8.69 -9.01
N VAL A 53 9.90 9.79 -9.16
CA VAL A 53 9.66 10.81 -8.13
C VAL A 53 8.15 11.08 -8.05
N MET A 54 7.50 10.58 -6.99
CA MET A 54 6.04 10.64 -6.83
C MET A 54 5.65 11.65 -5.75
N ILE A 55 5.05 12.78 -6.14
CA ILE A 55 4.61 13.86 -5.22
C ILE A 55 3.16 13.57 -4.78
N THR A 56 2.97 13.23 -3.50
CA THR A 56 1.66 12.91 -2.89
C THR A 56 1.78 12.77 -1.37
N ALA A 57 0.65 12.87 -0.66
CA ALA A 57 0.52 12.50 0.76
C ALA A 57 -0.59 11.43 1.05
N SER A 58 -1.13 10.75 0.03
CA SER A 58 -2.15 9.69 0.20
C SER A 58 -3.38 10.14 1.00
N HIS A 59 -3.68 9.51 2.15
CA HIS A 59 -4.83 9.78 3.03
C HIS A 59 -4.81 11.16 3.71
N ASN A 60 -3.66 11.84 3.74
CA ASN A 60 -3.55 13.15 4.37
C ASN A 60 -4.52 14.18 3.77
N ARG A 61 -4.80 15.24 4.54
CA ARG A 61 -5.63 16.36 4.08
C ARG A 61 -4.84 17.20 3.08
N GLU A 62 -5.54 17.87 2.16
CA GLU A 62 -4.97 18.66 1.05
C GLU A 62 -3.88 19.70 1.40
N ILE A 63 -3.78 20.14 2.66
CA ILE A 63 -2.75 21.06 3.14
C ILE A 63 -1.36 20.39 3.24
N ASP A 64 -1.33 19.07 3.36
CA ASP A 64 -0.11 18.26 3.45
C ASP A 64 0.35 17.85 2.04
N ASN A 65 1.67 17.74 1.83
CA ASN A 65 2.20 17.12 0.60
C ASN A 65 3.60 16.54 0.83
N GLY A 66 3.81 15.27 0.45
CA GLY A 66 5.06 14.54 0.53
C GLY A 66 5.67 14.25 -0.85
N VAL A 67 6.78 13.51 -0.88
CA VAL A 67 7.35 13.00 -2.15
C VAL A 67 8.21 11.77 -1.90
N LYS A 68 7.91 10.70 -2.64
CA LYS A 68 8.55 9.38 -2.53
C LYS A 68 9.49 9.14 -3.71
N LEU A 69 10.57 8.40 -3.48
CA LEU A 69 11.45 7.88 -4.54
C LEU A 69 11.11 6.43 -4.88
N VAL A 70 11.12 6.15 -6.18
CA VAL A 70 10.87 4.84 -6.77
C VAL A 70 12.14 4.36 -7.46
N ASP A 71 12.64 3.21 -7.06
CA ASP A 71 13.82 2.57 -7.64
C ASP A 71 13.47 1.88 -8.98
N PRO A 72 14.47 1.40 -9.76
CA PRO A 72 14.29 1.19 -11.20
C PRO A 72 13.23 0.19 -11.65
N TYR A 73 12.91 -0.83 -10.85
CA TYR A 73 11.91 -1.85 -11.17
C TYR A 73 10.52 -1.49 -10.63
N GLY A 74 10.34 -0.25 -10.16
CA GLY A 74 9.10 0.24 -9.56
C GLY A 74 9.00 -0.05 -8.06
N GLU A 75 10.06 -0.56 -7.43
CA GLU A 75 10.15 -0.78 -5.99
C GLU A 75 10.36 0.54 -5.23
N MET A 76 10.16 0.53 -3.90
CA MET A 76 10.48 1.70 -3.06
C MET A 76 11.99 1.87 -2.90
N LEU A 77 12.46 3.11 -2.78
CA LEU A 77 13.86 3.43 -2.47
C LEU A 77 14.47 2.50 -1.41
N HIS A 78 15.58 1.85 -1.77
CA HIS A 78 16.31 0.92 -0.90
C HIS A 78 16.64 1.53 0.48
N GLN A 79 16.42 0.77 1.55
CA GLN A 79 16.41 1.29 2.94
C GLN A 79 17.70 2.02 3.36
N SER A 80 18.87 1.57 2.88
CA SER A 80 20.15 2.24 3.18
C SER A 80 20.26 3.67 2.64
N TRP A 81 19.36 4.13 1.76
CA TRP A 81 19.33 5.49 1.22
C TRP A 81 18.42 6.45 2.02
N GLU A 82 17.56 5.94 2.92
CA GLU A 82 16.59 6.75 3.67
C GLU A 82 17.24 7.62 4.76
N GLY A 83 18.36 7.15 5.33
CA GLY A 83 19.21 7.95 6.21
C GLY A 83 19.77 9.18 5.50
N TYR A 84 20.22 9.01 4.25
CA TYR A 84 20.75 10.11 3.43
C TYR A 84 19.66 11.06 2.93
N ALA A 85 18.46 10.56 2.62
CA ALA A 85 17.28 11.41 2.41
C ALA A 85 16.99 12.31 3.62
N THR A 86 17.11 11.76 4.84
CA THR A 86 16.94 12.51 6.09
C THR A 86 18.06 13.55 6.28
N GLN A 87 19.32 13.20 6.02
CA GLN A 87 20.45 14.14 6.13
C GLN A 87 20.30 15.31 5.16
N LEU A 88 20.10 15.03 3.86
CA LEU A 88 19.91 16.07 2.84
C LEU A 88 18.77 17.02 3.20
N ALA A 89 17.60 16.48 3.57
CA ALA A 89 16.43 17.28 3.95
C ALA A 89 16.73 18.23 5.13
N ASN A 90 17.53 17.79 6.11
CA ASN A 90 17.85 18.58 7.30
C ASN A 90 19.00 19.57 7.14
N ALA A 91 19.85 19.44 6.12
CA ALA A 91 21.03 20.30 5.92
C ALA A 91 20.67 21.79 5.99
N GLN A 92 21.37 22.54 6.84
CA GLN A 92 21.08 23.91 7.21
C GLN A 92 21.73 24.93 6.25
N THR A 93 22.84 24.57 5.60
CA THR A 93 23.55 25.41 4.63
C THR A 93 23.82 24.68 3.31
N GLU A 94 24.13 25.45 2.27
CA GLU A 94 24.53 24.98 0.95
C GLU A 94 25.87 24.22 0.99
N ASP A 95 26.78 24.60 1.90
CA ASP A 95 28.04 23.89 2.15
C ASP A 95 27.80 22.53 2.82
N GLU A 96 26.97 22.47 3.87
CA GLU A 96 26.59 21.22 4.53
C GLU A 96 25.89 20.27 3.54
N LEU A 97 25.00 20.81 2.71
CA LEU A 97 24.34 20.07 1.63
C LEU A 97 25.38 19.44 0.66
N VAL A 98 26.40 20.19 0.27
CA VAL A 98 27.47 19.71 -0.62
C VAL A 98 28.35 18.65 0.04
N GLU A 99 28.70 18.77 1.33
CA GLU A 99 29.47 17.72 2.03
C GLU A 99 28.65 16.44 2.25
N ILE A 100 27.34 16.54 2.48
CA ILE A 100 26.45 15.35 2.51
C ILE A 100 26.40 14.68 1.13
N ILE A 101 26.32 15.45 0.03
CA ILE A 101 26.36 14.90 -1.34
C ILE A 101 27.68 14.17 -1.61
N LYS A 102 28.83 14.78 -1.28
CA LYS A 102 30.15 14.14 -1.38
C LYS A 102 30.25 12.86 -0.54
N THR A 103 29.64 12.87 0.66
CA THR A 103 29.57 11.69 1.54
C THR A 103 28.79 10.56 0.87
N ILE A 104 27.63 10.85 0.27
CA ILE A 104 26.82 9.86 -0.48
C ILE A 104 27.59 9.33 -1.70
N VAL A 105 28.27 10.22 -2.45
CA VAL A 105 29.11 9.85 -3.62
C VAL A 105 30.24 8.90 -3.22
N LYS A 106 30.91 9.18 -2.10
CA LYS A 106 32.01 8.36 -1.58
C LYS A 106 31.52 7.02 -0.99
N GLU A 107 30.51 7.05 -0.13
CA GLU A 107 30.01 5.86 0.58
C GLU A 107 29.50 4.80 -0.41
N PHE A 108 28.73 5.22 -1.40
CA PHE A 108 28.17 4.30 -2.38
C PHE A 108 29.08 4.08 -3.59
N ASP A 109 30.28 4.64 -3.67
CA ASP A 109 31.15 4.57 -4.85
C ASP A 109 30.39 4.95 -6.15
N ILE A 110 29.99 6.22 -6.24
CA ILE A 110 29.18 6.75 -7.34
C ILE A 110 30.09 7.34 -8.42
N ASP A 111 30.12 6.70 -9.59
CA ASP A 111 30.73 7.29 -10.79
C ASP A 111 29.97 8.55 -11.21
N GLU A 112 30.55 9.71 -10.88
CA GLU A 112 30.00 11.03 -11.22
C GLU A 112 29.83 11.25 -12.74
N THR A 113 30.51 10.48 -13.60
CA THR A 113 30.43 10.63 -15.06
C THR A 113 29.18 10.01 -15.67
N LYS A 114 28.51 9.08 -14.96
CA LYS A 114 27.28 8.41 -15.42
C LYS A 114 26.16 9.42 -15.67
N PRO A 115 25.27 9.19 -16.67
CA PRO A 115 24.07 10.00 -16.84
C PRO A 115 23.13 9.85 -15.64
N SER A 116 22.37 10.90 -15.34
CA SER A 116 21.29 10.91 -14.35
C SER A 116 19.96 11.00 -15.07
N LYS A 117 18.99 10.15 -14.72
CA LYS A 117 17.64 10.14 -15.27
C LYS A 117 16.61 10.03 -14.15
N THR A 118 15.64 10.94 -14.15
CA THR A 118 14.54 10.99 -13.18
C THR A 118 13.23 11.27 -13.89
N THR A 119 12.11 10.70 -13.44
CA THR A 119 10.78 10.98 -14.01
C THR A 119 9.74 11.29 -12.92
N PRO A 120 8.86 12.31 -13.09
CA PRO A 120 7.78 12.60 -12.16
C PRO A 120 6.56 11.70 -12.43
N GLN A 121 6.74 10.37 -12.37
CA GLN A 121 5.75 9.38 -12.82
C GLN A 121 5.67 8.16 -11.90
N LEU A 122 4.56 7.43 -12.04
CA LEU A 122 4.18 6.26 -11.23
C LEU A 122 5.16 5.08 -11.39
N HIS A 123 5.08 4.16 -10.43
CA HIS A 123 5.89 2.94 -10.32
C HIS A 123 5.89 2.10 -11.62
N TYR A 124 4.72 1.93 -12.25
CA TYR A 124 4.59 1.25 -13.55
C TYR A 124 5.50 1.85 -14.63
N VAL A 125 5.48 3.18 -14.84
CA VAL A 125 6.25 3.82 -15.92
C VAL A 125 7.75 3.77 -15.63
N THR A 126 8.14 3.92 -14.36
CA THR A 126 9.54 3.76 -13.92
C THR A 126 10.05 2.36 -14.24
N CYS A 127 9.28 1.31 -13.91
CA CYS A 127 9.61 -0.08 -14.25
C CYS A 127 9.69 -0.31 -15.77
N CYS A 128 8.71 0.16 -16.53
CA CYS A 128 8.70 0.02 -17.99
C CYS A 128 9.93 0.69 -18.64
N LEU A 129 10.27 1.93 -18.26
CA LEU A 129 11.43 2.65 -18.81
C LEU A 129 12.79 1.96 -18.54
N ASN A 130 12.88 1.14 -17.49
CA ASN A 130 14.09 0.39 -17.13
C ASN A 130 14.11 -1.07 -17.60
N THR A 131 12.98 -1.58 -18.10
CA THR A 131 12.85 -2.98 -18.59
C THR A 131 12.56 -3.07 -20.09
N GLN A 132 12.15 -1.98 -20.74
CA GLN A 132 11.87 -1.91 -22.18
C GLN A 132 13.02 -2.48 -23.01
N GLY A 133 12.70 -3.39 -23.93
CA GLY A 133 13.70 -4.05 -24.79
C GLY A 133 14.50 -5.18 -24.12
N THR A 134 14.15 -5.58 -22.89
CA THR A 134 14.71 -6.76 -22.21
C THR A 134 13.67 -7.88 -22.10
N GLU A 135 14.12 -9.10 -21.78
CA GLU A 135 13.25 -10.24 -21.44
C GLU A 135 12.25 -9.95 -20.29
N LYS A 136 12.52 -8.92 -19.47
CA LYS A 136 11.69 -8.51 -18.34
C LYS A 136 10.77 -7.29 -18.66
N SER A 137 10.61 -6.94 -19.94
CA SER A 137 9.87 -5.75 -20.39
C SER A 137 8.45 -5.66 -19.81
N TYR A 138 8.24 -4.78 -18.83
CA TYR A 138 7.01 -4.75 -18.02
C TYR A 138 5.78 -4.18 -18.73
N GLY A 139 5.96 -3.43 -19.82
CA GLY A 139 4.88 -2.85 -20.62
C GLY A 139 5.31 -1.64 -21.46
N GLU A 140 4.36 -1.01 -22.15
CA GLU A 140 4.55 0.27 -22.83
C GLU A 140 4.68 1.40 -21.77
N PRO A 141 5.74 2.23 -21.77
CA PRO A 141 6.00 3.25 -20.74
C PRO A 141 5.12 4.51 -20.90
N THR A 142 3.81 4.33 -21.06
CA THR A 142 2.81 5.39 -21.19
C THR A 142 1.59 5.09 -20.31
N GLU A 143 0.79 6.10 -20.02
CA GLU A 143 -0.48 5.97 -19.30
C GLU A 143 -1.50 5.12 -20.07
N ALA A 144 -1.55 5.28 -21.40
CA ALA A 144 -2.33 4.40 -22.27
C ALA A 144 -1.80 2.95 -22.24
N GLY A 145 -0.49 2.74 -22.12
CA GLY A 145 0.14 1.44 -21.95
C GLY A 145 -0.31 0.72 -20.67
N TYR A 146 -0.34 1.44 -19.55
CA TYR A 146 -0.86 0.96 -18.28
C TYR A 146 -2.33 0.50 -18.39
N TYR A 147 -3.21 1.35 -18.95
CA TYR A 147 -4.62 0.98 -19.14
C TYR A 147 -4.82 -0.21 -20.08
N LYS A 148 -4.09 -0.25 -21.21
CA LYS A 148 -4.10 -1.42 -22.12
C LYS A 148 -3.69 -2.69 -21.40
N LYS A 149 -2.62 -2.66 -20.58
CA LYS A 149 -2.13 -3.84 -19.84
C LYS A 149 -3.21 -4.38 -18.90
N LEU A 150 -3.71 -3.53 -17.99
CA LEU A 150 -4.76 -3.92 -17.04
C LEU A 150 -6.03 -4.41 -17.75
N ALA A 151 -6.51 -3.67 -18.75
CA ALA A 151 -7.74 -4.01 -19.46
C ALA A 151 -7.62 -5.31 -20.28
N ASN A 152 -6.48 -5.55 -20.93
CA ASN A 152 -6.24 -6.78 -21.68
C ASN A 152 -6.15 -7.99 -20.74
N ALA A 153 -5.41 -7.88 -19.64
CA ALA A 153 -5.30 -8.93 -18.64
C ALA A 153 -6.66 -9.24 -17.99
N TYR A 154 -7.42 -8.21 -17.59
CA TYR A 154 -8.77 -8.37 -17.03
C TYR A 154 -9.73 -9.04 -18.02
N ARG A 155 -9.76 -8.62 -19.29
CA ARG A 155 -10.61 -9.25 -20.33
C ARG A 155 -10.30 -10.75 -20.50
N ARG A 156 -9.03 -11.17 -20.43
CA ARG A 156 -8.62 -12.59 -20.48
C ARG A 156 -9.09 -13.38 -19.24
N ILE A 157 -9.02 -12.80 -18.05
CA ILE A 157 -9.52 -13.44 -16.81
C ILE A 157 -11.05 -13.51 -16.78
N MET A 158 -11.74 -12.63 -17.52
CA MET A 158 -13.20 -12.55 -17.60
C MET A 158 -13.80 -13.38 -18.74
N GLU A 159 -13.00 -13.92 -19.67
CA GLU A 159 -13.48 -14.71 -20.80
C GLU A 159 -14.39 -15.86 -20.35
N GLY A 160 -15.60 -15.96 -20.91
CA GLY A 160 -16.58 -16.99 -20.53
C GLY A 160 -17.22 -16.81 -19.15
N LYS A 161 -17.13 -15.62 -18.53
CA LYS A 161 -17.80 -15.29 -17.26
C LYS A 161 -18.71 -14.07 -17.42
N SER A 162 -19.90 -14.14 -16.83
CA SER A 162 -20.76 -12.97 -16.65
C SER A 162 -20.15 -12.06 -15.59
N ARG A 163 -20.09 -10.75 -15.86
CA ARG A 163 -19.63 -9.77 -14.89
C ARG A 163 -20.51 -9.70 -13.63
N PRO A 164 -19.99 -9.19 -12.51
CA PRO A 164 -20.81 -8.80 -11.36
C PRO A 164 -21.82 -7.68 -11.71
N SER A 165 -22.68 -7.35 -10.75
CA SER A 165 -23.58 -6.18 -10.86
C SER A 165 -22.80 -4.87 -11.11
N LEU A 166 -23.53 -3.77 -11.34
CA LEU A 166 -22.96 -2.43 -11.20
C LEU A 166 -22.17 -2.28 -9.89
N LEU A 167 -20.99 -1.65 -9.98
CA LEU A 167 -20.11 -1.30 -8.87
C LEU A 167 -20.06 0.23 -8.70
N TYR A 168 -20.25 0.72 -7.48
CA TYR A 168 -20.03 2.11 -7.12
C TYR A 168 -18.61 2.29 -6.57
N VAL A 169 -17.86 3.30 -7.03
CA VAL A 169 -16.48 3.53 -6.59
C VAL A 169 -16.29 4.94 -6.06
N ASP A 170 -16.15 5.06 -4.74
CA ASP A 170 -15.74 6.29 -4.08
C ASP A 170 -14.25 6.56 -4.34
N SER A 171 -13.96 7.70 -4.97
CA SER A 171 -12.60 8.09 -5.36
C SER A 171 -12.03 9.23 -4.51
N ALA A 172 -12.64 9.52 -3.36
CA ALA A 172 -12.20 10.50 -2.35
C ALA A 172 -11.89 11.93 -2.86
N ASN A 173 -12.47 12.31 -4.01
CA ASN A 173 -12.18 13.53 -4.76
C ASN A 173 -10.70 13.64 -5.20
N GLY A 174 -9.98 12.50 -5.24
CA GLY A 174 -8.59 12.40 -5.65
C GLY A 174 -8.40 12.05 -7.14
N VAL A 175 -7.14 12.03 -7.58
CA VAL A 175 -6.76 11.76 -8.98
C VAL A 175 -7.29 10.41 -9.51
N GLY A 176 -7.48 9.42 -8.63
CA GLY A 176 -8.07 8.12 -8.96
C GLY A 176 -9.44 8.22 -9.64
N ALA A 177 -10.22 9.26 -9.34
CA ALA A 177 -11.52 9.52 -9.99
C ALA A 177 -11.39 9.74 -11.51
N ILE A 178 -10.30 10.37 -11.95
CA ILE A 178 -9.99 10.55 -13.37
C ILE A 178 -9.51 9.23 -13.96
N LYS A 179 -8.59 8.56 -13.26
CA LYS A 179 -7.85 7.41 -13.78
C LYS A 179 -8.70 6.15 -13.88
N LEU A 180 -9.70 5.99 -13.01
CA LEU A 180 -10.74 4.97 -13.16
C LEU A 180 -11.68 5.27 -14.35
N LYS A 181 -12.06 6.53 -14.58
CA LYS A 181 -12.84 6.91 -15.77
C LYS A 181 -12.06 6.65 -17.05
N GLU A 182 -10.79 7.06 -17.10
CA GLU A 182 -9.91 6.82 -18.24
C GLU A 182 -9.74 5.30 -18.52
N LEU A 183 -9.42 4.49 -17.51
CA LEU A 183 -9.34 3.03 -17.57
C LEU A 183 -10.66 2.39 -18.05
N SER A 184 -11.81 2.89 -17.61
CA SER A 184 -13.13 2.37 -18.01
C SER A 184 -13.45 2.54 -19.51
N ASN A 185 -12.68 3.36 -20.25
CA ASN A 185 -12.80 3.43 -21.72
C ASN A 185 -12.04 2.30 -22.45
N TYR A 186 -11.28 1.46 -21.73
CA TYR A 186 -10.53 0.32 -22.29
C TYR A 186 -11.18 -1.04 -21.95
N ILE A 187 -12.26 -1.05 -21.16
CA ILE A 187 -12.98 -2.25 -20.71
C ILE A 187 -14.47 -2.06 -20.99
N ASP A 188 -15.06 -2.99 -21.74
CA ASP A 188 -16.45 -2.89 -22.19
C ASP A 188 -17.47 -3.10 -21.05
N LYS A 189 -18.65 -2.48 -21.18
CA LYS A 189 -19.68 -2.39 -20.11
C LYS A 189 -20.40 -3.70 -19.78
N ASP A 190 -20.20 -4.74 -20.57
CA ASP A 190 -20.60 -6.12 -20.30
C ASP A 190 -19.54 -6.90 -19.50
N ILE A 191 -18.31 -6.35 -19.37
CA ILE A 191 -17.18 -6.95 -18.65
C ILE A 191 -16.87 -6.20 -17.34
N LEU A 192 -17.03 -4.86 -17.32
CA LEU A 192 -16.99 -4.04 -16.11
C LEU A 192 -17.93 -2.84 -16.23
N ASP A 193 -18.72 -2.56 -15.20
CA ASP A 193 -19.64 -1.42 -15.19
C ASP A 193 -19.55 -0.70 -13.85
N VAL A 194 -19.05 0.53 -13.91
CA VAL A 194 -18.71 1.35 -12.74
C VAL A 194 -19.39 2.70 -12.79
N ILE A 195 -19.86 3.16 -11.63
CA ILE A 195 -20.18 4.58 -11.39
C ILE A 195 -19.14 5.12 -10.41
N VAL A 196 -18.39 6.13 -10.86
CA VAL A 196 -17.41 6.84 -10.05
C VAL A 196 -18.13 7.92 -9.24
N LEU A 197 -17.87 7.94 -7.94
CA LEU A 197 -18.43 8.86 -6.95
C LEU A 197 -17.30 9.62 -6.25
N ASN A 198 -17.61 10.78 -5.68
CA ASN A 198 -16.63 11.71 -5.08
C ASN A 198 -15.47 11.97 -6.05
N ASP A 199 -15.78 12.66 -7.15
CA ASP A 199 -14.91 12.88 -8.29
C ASP A 199 -14.51 14.35 -8.49
N ASP A 200 -14.80 15.22 -7.51
CA ASP A 200 -14.54 16.66 -7.60
C ASP A 200 -13.10 17.02 -7.20
N ILE A 201 -12.18 16.66 -8.10
CA ILE A 201 -10.75 16.99 -8.05
C ILE A 201 -10.43 18.51 -8.06
N LYS A 202 -11.43 19.39 -8.17
CA LYS A 202 -11.25 20.83 -8.42
C LYS A 202 -11.64 21.70 -7.25
N THR A 203 -12.63 21.30 -6.46
CA THR A 203 -13.07 22.07 -5.29
C THR A 203 -12.14 21.83 -4.11
N GLN A 204 -11.43 22.88 -3.69
CA GLN A 204 -10.63 22.87 -2.48
C GLN A 204 -11.48 22.48 -1.26
N GLY A 205 -10.91 21.70 -0.35
CA GLY A 205 -11.50 21.17 0.87
C GLY A 205 -12.11 19.78 0.74
N LYS A 206 -12.18 19.20 -0.47
CA LYS A 206 -12.86 17.92 -0.73
C LYS A 206 -11.98 16.66 -0.73
N LEU A 207 -10.68 16.79 -0.94
CA LEU A 207 -9.76 15.63 -0.99
C LEU A 207 -9.76 14.89 0.36
N ASN A 208 -10.09 13.61 0.32
CA ASN A 208 -10.22 12.72 1.49
C ASN A 208 -11.21 13.26 2.56
N HIS A 209 -12.11 14.16 2.17
CA HIS A 209 -13.08 14.77 3.08
C HIS A 209 -14.35 13.90 3.18
N LEU A 210 -14.31 12.95 4.12
CA LEU A 210 -15.44 12.11 4.53
C LEU A 210 -15.81 10.97 3.53
N CYS A 211 -14.80 10.33 2.89
CA CYS A 211 -14.87 9.36 1.76
C CYS A 211 -13.61 8.41 1.65
N GLY A 212 -13.64 7.20 0.98
CA GLY A 212 -12.53 6.23 0.52
C GLY A 212 -12.07 4.85 1.25
N ALA A 213 -10.78 4.62 1.64
CA ALA A 213 -10.05 3.70 2.65
C ALA A 213 -9.56 4.14 4.15
N ASP A 214 -9.14 5.38 4.59
CA ASP A 214 -9.27 6.09 5.95
C ASP A 214 -10.45 7.10 6.49
N TYR A 215 -11.46 7.76 5.80
CA TYR A 215 -13.03 7.80 6.01
C TYR A 215 -14.23 6.97 5.10
N VAL A 216 -14.90 5.71 5.16
CA VAL A 216 -14.87 4.10 4.90
C VAL A 216 -14.09 2.73 5.48
N LYS A 217 -12.97 2.60 6.30
CA LYS A 217 -12.46 1.62 7.35
C LYS A 217 -12.45 2.10 8.85
N SER A 218 -11.55 3.01 9.29
CA SER A 218 -11.23 3.54 10.66
C SER A 218 -12.35 4.00 11.67
N ASN A 219 -12.82 5.27 11.75
CA ASN A 219 -13.90 5.80 12.66
C ASN A 219 -15.14 4.91 12.75
N GLN A 220 -15.58 4.38 11.60
CA GLN A 220 -16.78 3.58 11.37
C GLN A 220 -18.09 4.35 10.97
N ARG A 221 -18.25 4.68 9.65
CA ARG A 221 -19.44 5.12 8.86
C ARG A 221 -19.26 5.02 7.30
N LEU A 222 -20.33 4.91 6.48
CA LEU A 222 -20.27 5.07 4.99
C LEU A 222 -19.77 6.48 4.59
N PRO A 223 -19.32 6.74 3.34
CA PRO A 223 -19.01 8.08 2.86
C PRO A 223 -20.20 9.03 3.02
N ILE A 224 -19.94 10.28 3.42
CA ILE A 224 -21.01 11.27 3.59
C ILE A 224 -21.46 11.81 2.22
N GLY A 225 -22.78 11.91 2.04
CA GLY A 225 -23.41 12.40 0.81
C GLY A 225 -23.67 11.34 -0.25
N ILE A 226 -23.13 10.13 -0.11
CA ILE A 226 -23.42 9.00 -1.01
C ILE A 226 -24.62 8.19 -0.49
N ASN A 227 -25.49 7.73 -1.40
CA ASN A 227 -26.60 6.82 -1.13
C ASN A 227 -26.38 5.48 -1.86
N ILE A 228 -25.87 4.47 -1.14
CA ILE A 228 -25.74 3.08 -1.62
C ILE A 228 -26.76 2.21 -0.89
N LYS A 229 -27.57 1.43 -1.62
CA LYS A 229 -28.62 0.60 -1.03
C LYS A 229 -28.07 -0.75 -0.57
N ALA A 230 -28.76 -1.39 0.37
CA ALA A 230 -28.42 -2.73 0.82
C ALA A 230 -28.42 -3.73 -0.36
N GLY A 231 -27.28 -4.37 -0.60
CA GLY A 231 -27.07 -5.33 -1.70
C GLY A 231 -26.43 -4.72 -2.96
N GLU A 232 -26.38 -3.40 -3.10
CA GLU A 232 -25.52 -2.75 -4.10
C GLU A 232 -24.04 -2.91 -3.67
N ARG A 233 -23.12 -3.00 -4.63
CA ARG A 233 -21.70 -3.22 -4.35
C ARG A 233 -20.91 -1.91 -4.42
N ALA A 234 -19.96 -1.75 -3.51
CA ALA A 234 -19.11 -0.57 -3.41
C ALA A 234 -17.64 -0.94 -3.25
N ALA A 235 -16.76 -0.12 -3.81
CA ALA A 235 -15.33 -0.07 -3.54
C ALA A 235 -14.93 1.40 -3.29
N SER A 236 -13.77 1.65 -2.68
CA SER A 236 -13.44 3.00 -2.20
C SER A 236 -11.92 3.22 -2.03
N PHE A 237 -11.39 4.41 -2.33
CA PHE A 237 -9.96 4.77 -2.27
C PHE A 237 -9.71 5.95 -1.27
N ASP A 238 -8.99 5.75 -0.15
CA ASP A 238 -8.76 6.60 1.10
C ASP A 238 -9.95 7.37 1.83
N GLY A 239 -10.48 6.91 3.04
CA GLY A 239 -11.84 6.39 3.66
C GLY A 239 -12.16 5.19 4.80
N ASP A 240 -12.40 5.16 6.24
CA ASP A 240 -13.57 5.09 7.41
C ASP A 240 -14.90 4.21 7.91
N ALA A 241 -15.31 2.88 7.87
CA ALA A 241 -16.74 2.34 7.99
C ALA A 241 -17.19 1.17 8.97
N ASP A 242 -18.30 1.40 9.73
CA ASP A 242 -19.31 0.47 10.35
C ASP A 242 -20.42 1.25 11.14
N HIS A 243 -21.67 1.36 10.66
CA HIS A 243 -22.83 1.72 11.51
C HIS A 243 -24.14 1.36 10.77
N GLY A 244 -24.67 0.15 11.02
CA GLY A 244 -25.85 -0.40 10.33
C GLY A 244 -25.56 -1.72 9.62
N THR A 245 -26.26 -2.02 8.54
CA THR A 245 -26.08 -3.27 7.76
C THR A 245 -24.87 -3.25 6.81
N PHE A 246 -23.87 -2.43 7.10
CA PHE A 246 -22.64 -2.33 6.31
C PHE A 246 -21.75 -3.58 6.51
N ARG A 247 -20.88 -3.87 5.53
CA ARG A 247 -19.85 -4.92 5.62
C ARG A 247 -18.57 -4.45 4.94
N LEU A 248 -17.49 -4.37 5.71
CA LEU A 248 -16.20 -3.94 5.22
C LEU A 248 -15.47 -5.08 4.49
N PHE A 249 -14.84 -4.74 3.38
CA PHE A 249 -13.97 -5.59 2.59
C PHE A 249 -12.58 -4.95 2.50
N ASP A 250 -11.80 -5.10 3.56
CA ASP A 250 -10.44 -4.55 3.67
C ASP A 250 -9.36 -5.50 3.11
N GLY A 251 -8.09 -5.15 3.29
CA GLY A 251 -6.95 -5.93 2.79
C GLY A 251 -6.91 -7.38 3.28
N ASP A 252 -7.48 -7.70 4.45
CA ASP A 252 -7.56 -9.10 4.90
C ASP A 252 -8.60 -9.89 4.10
N LYS A 253 -9.73 -9.25 3.73
CA LYS A 253 -10.70 -9.86 2.82
C LYS A 253 -10.12 -10.00 1.41
N ILE A 254 -9.42 -8.99 0.90
CA ILE A 254 -8.79 -9.02 -0.42
C ILE A 254 -7.73 -10.13 -0.50
N SER A 255 -6.77 -10.17 0.43
CA SER A 255 -5.74 -11.22 0.49
C SER A 255 -6.32 -12.62 0.67
N SER A 256 -7.36 -12.78 1.50
CA SER A 256 -8.03 -14.08 1.69
C SER A 256 -8.78 -14.55 0.43
N LEU A 257 -9.45 -13.63 -0.28
CA LEU A 257 -10.14 -13.94 -1.54
C LEU A 257 -9.14 -14.28 -2.65
N ALA A 258 -8.08 -13.49 -2.78
CA ALA A 258 -7.05 -13.68 -3.80
C ALA A 258 -6.21 -14.94 -3.53
N GLY A 259 -5.80 -15.19 -2.29
CA GLY A 259 -5.09 -16.41 -1.90
C GLY A 259 -5.92 -17.66 -2.13
N SER A 260 -7.20 -17.63 -1.74
CA SER A 260 -8.12 -18.72 -2.05
C SER A 260 -8.25 -18.93 -3.58
N PHE A 261 -8.37 -17.87 -4.38
CA PHE A 261 -8.52 -17.97 -5.84
C PHE A 261 -7.25 -18.47 -6.56
N ILE A 262 -6.09 -17.96 -6.19
CA ILE A 262 -4.79 -18.38 -6.76
C ILE A 262 -4.51 -19.83 -6.39
N ILE A 263 -4.78 -20.25 -5.15
CA ILE A 263 -4.59 -21.66 -4.74
C ILE A 263 -5.52 -22.60 -5.51
N ASP A 264 -6.77 -22.21 -5.73
CA ASP A 264 -7.70 -23.01 -6.54
C ASP A 264 -7.24 -23.10 -8.01
N LEU A 265 -6.68 -22.03 -8.58
CA LEU A 265 -6.08 -22.04 -9.93
C LEU A 265 -4.81 -22.89 -10.02
N VAL A 266 -3.88 -22.75 -9.06
CA VAL A 266 -2.63 -23.53 -8.99
C VAL A 266 -2.93 -25.03 -8.88
N LYS A 267 -3.92 -25.43 -8.08
CA LYS A 267 -4.39 -26.82 -7.98
C LYS A 267 -5.08 -27.29 -9.26
N ALA A 268 -5.97 -26.50 -9.84
CA ALA A 268 -6.65 -26.85 -11.09
C ALA A 268 -5.66 -27.03 -12.26
N ALA A 269 -4.50 -26.39 -12.19
CA ALA A 269 -3.40 -26.50 -13.15
C ALA A 269 -2.41 -27.65 -12.87
N GLY A 270 -2.56 -28.39 -11.76
CA GLY A 270 -1.60 -29.40 -11.35
C GLY A 270 -0.24 -28.85 -10.88
N LEU A 271 -0.12 -27.54 -10.64
CA LEU A 271 1.13 -26.88 -10.24
C LEU A 271 1.41 -27.01 -8.73
N GLU A 272 1.24 -28.19 -8.16
CA GLU A 272 1.35 -28.45 -6.71
C GLU A 272 2.76 -28.17 -6.12
N GLY A 273 3.77 -28.01 -6.99
CA GLY A 273 5.11 -27.56 -6.60
C GLY A 273 5.26 -26.04 -6.40
N ILE A 274 4.29 -25.21 -6.81
CA ILE A 274 4.29 -23.76 -6.53
C ILE A 274 3.83 -23.53 -5.08
N ASN A 275 4.71 -22.97 -4.27
CA ASN A 275 4.36 -22.59 -2.90
C ASN A 275 3.68 -21.20 -2.86
N VAL A 276 2.48 -21.14 -2.27
CA VAL A 276 1.71 -19.88 -2.09
C VAL A 276 1.72 -19.52 -0.61
N GLY A 277 2.02 -18.26 -0.28
CA GLY A 277 2.02 -17.75 1.09
C GLY A 277 1.28 -16.43 1.21
N VAL A 278 0.77 -16.14 2.41
CA VAL A 278 0.17 -14.83 2.73
C VAL A 278 1.00 -14.12 3.81
N VAL A 279 1.24 -12.83 3.63
CA VAL A 279 1.91 -11.98 4.61
C VAL A 279 0.95 -10.92 5.12
N GLN A 280 0.85 -10.82 6.45
CA GLN A 280 -0.02 -9.91 7.18
C GLN A 280 0.80 -9.11 8.22
N THR A 281 0.20 -8.07 8.79
CA THR A 281 0.75 -7.32 9.94
C THR A 281 -0.01 -7.61 11.22
N ALA A 282 0.43 -7.06 12.34
CA ALA A 282 -0.29 -7.12 13.63
C ALA A 282 -1.73 -6.55 13.59
N TYR A 283 -2.06 -5.73 12.58
CA TYR A 283 -3.39 -5.14 12.39
C TYR A 283 -4.40 -6.07 11.71
N ALA A 284 -3.96 -7.24 11.24
CA ALA A 284 -4.84 -8.20 10.60
C ALA A 284 -5.86 -8.80 11.59
N ASN A 285 -7.09 -8.98 11.14
CA ASN A 285 -8.13 -9.59 11.96
C ASN A 285 -7.82 -11.07 12.22
N GLY A 286 -7.82 -11.51 13.48
CA GLY A 286 -7.46 -12.90 13.84
C GLY A 286 -8.27 -13.98 13.11
N SER A 287 -9.51 -13.70 12.68
CA SER A 287 -10.30 -14.62 11.86
C SER A 287 -9.74 -14.83 10.45
N SER A 288 -9.05 -13.85 9.86
CA SER A 288 -8.44 -13.97 8.52
C SER A 288 -7.23 -14.90 8.56
N THR A 289 -6.32 -14.68 9.51
CA THR A 289 -5.19 -15.57 9.79
C THR A 289 -5.68 -16.99 10.12
N HIS A 290 -6.72 -17.14 10.94
CA HIS A 290 -7.32 -18.43 11.23
C HIS A 290 -7.91 -19.10 9.98
N TYR A 291 -8.63 -18.36 9.13
CA TYR A 291 -9.19 -18.88 7.88
C TYR A 291 -8.07 -19.36 6.94
N LEU A 292 -7.05 -18.54 6.74
CA LEU A 292 -5.89 -18.85 5.89
C LEU A 292 -5.14 -20.10 6.37
N GLU A 293 -4.72 -20.14 7.64
CA GLU A 293 -3.97 -21.28 8.18
C GLU A 293 -4.84 -22.55 8.35
N LYS A 294 -6.05 -22.42 8.92
CA LYS A 294 -6.81 -23.56 9.43
C LYS A 294 -7.83 -24.09 8.44
N VAL A 295 -8.41 -23.25 7.58
CA VAL A 295 -9.36 -23.67 6.53
C VAL A 295 -8.62 -23.85 5.21
N MET A 296 -7.95 -22.81 4.71
CA MET A 296 -7.29 -22.83 3.40
C MET A 296 -5.95 -23.58 3.37
N LYS A 297 -5.34 -23.83 4.54
CA LYS A 297 -4.04 -24.50 4.72
C LYS A 297 -2.85 -23.77 4.09
N VAL A 298 -2.88 -22.44 4.12
CA VAL A 298 -1.81 -21.58 3.60
C VAL A 298 -0.81 -21.25 4.72
N PRO A 299 0.51 -21.22 4.46
CA PRO A 299 1.46 -20.53 5.31
C PRO A 299 1.08 -19.05 5.45
N VAL A 300 1.07 -18.54 6.69
CA VAL A 300 0.87 -17.12 6.98
C VAL A 300 2.06 -16.58 7.78
N SER A 301 2.68 -15.52 7.29
CA SER A 301 3.73 -14.78 8.00
C SER A 301 3.18 -13.47 8.58
N CYS A 302 3.64 -13.10 9.77
CA CYS A 302 3.30 -11.83 10.41
C CYS A 302 4.56 -10.96 10.55
N VAL A 303 4.52 -9.73 10.05
CA VAL A 303 5.67 -8.81 9.98
C VAL A 303 5.32 -7.40 10.51
N PRO A 304 6.32 -6.55 10.80
CA PRO A 304 6.08 -5.13 11.11
C PRO A 304 5.27 -4.40 10.03
N THR A 305 4.60 -3.33 10.43
CA THR A 305 3.81 -2.48 9.53
C THR A 305 4.69 -1.72 8.54
N GLY A 306 4.14 -1.49 7.35
CA GLY A 306 4.82 -0.83 6.23
C GLY A 306 5.26 -1.84 5.17
N VAL A 307 4.75 -1.64 3.96
CA VAL A 307 4.89 -2.52 2.79
C VAL A 307 6.31 -3.00 2.42
N LYS A 308 7.38 -2.37 2.92
CA LYS A 308 8.75 -2.91 2.77
C LYS A 308 8.93 -4.25 3.47
N HIS A 309 8.39 -4.40 4.69
CA HIS A 309 8.46 -5.63 5.45
C HIS A 309 7.56 -6.71 4.86
N LEU A 310 6.36 -6.32 4.39
CA LEU A 310 5.43 -7.24 3.74
C LEU A 310 5.99 -7.78 2.42
N HIS A 311 6.52 -6.90 1.56
CA HIS A 311 7.09 -7.28 0.27
C HIS A 311 8.28 -8.22 0.43
N HIS A 312 9.23 -7.92 1.34
CA HIS A 312 10.42 -8.76 1.53
C HIS A 312 10.12 -10.14 2.13
N GLU A 313 9.06 -10.27 2.93
CA GLU A 313 8.59 -11.57 3.39
C GLU A 313 7.84 -12.32 2.27
N ALA A 314 7.13 -11.62 1.40
CA ALA A 314 6.43 -12.19 0.25
C ALA A 314 7.40 -12.71 -0.84
N GLU A 315 8.58 -12.10 -1.00
CA GLU A 315 9.66 -12.58 -1.90
C GLU A 315 10.13 -14.01 -1.59
N LYS A 316 9.84 -14.55 -0.40
CA LYS A 316 10.22 -15.91 0.01
C LYS A 316 9.33 -17.01 -0.57
N PHE A 317 8.19 -16.66 -1.16
CA PHE A 317 7.22 -17.59 -1.73
C PHE A 317 7.27 -17.60 -3.26
N ASP A 318 6.80 -18.68 -3.89
CA ASP A 318 6.63 -18.70 -5.35
C ASP A 318 5.48 -17.80 -5.80
N ILE A 319 4.41 -17.72 -5.00
CA ILE A 319 3.42 -16.65 -5.08
C ILE A 319 3.23 -16.05 -3.69
N GLY A 320 3.75 -14.85 -3.48
CA GLY A 320 3.73 -14.12 -2.22
C GLY A 320 2.62 -13.06 -2.20
N ILE A 321 1.56 -13.32 -1.45
CA ILE A 321 0.39 -12.44 -1.34
C ILE A 321 0.56 -11.57 -0.11
N TYR A 322 0.46 -10.25 -0.22
CA TYR A 322 0.56 -9.39 0.96
C TYR A 322 -0.41 -8.22 0.92
N PHE A 323 -1.14 -8.00 2.01
CA PHE A 323 -2.01 -6.85 2.19
C PHE A 323 -1.97 -6.40 3.67
N GLU A 324 -1.95 -5.10 3.90
CA GLU A 324 -2.28 -4.52 5.20
C GLU A 324 -3.80 -4.33 5.32
N ALA A 325 -4.34 -4.39 6.55
CA ALA A 325 -5.76 -4.22 6.82
C ALA A 325 -6.31 -2.79 6.51
N ASN A 326 -5.48 -1.88 5.99
CA ASN A 326 -5.85 -0.59 5.40
C ASN A 326 -6.19 -0.69 3.89
N GLY A 327 -5.99 -1.85 3.26
CA GLY A 327 -6.23 -2.10 1.84
C GLY A 327 -4.99 -2.06 0.95
N HIS A 328 -3.83 -1.58 1.43
CA HIS A 328 -2.60 -1.55 0.65
C HIS A 328 -1.97 -2.96 0.57
N GLY A 329 -1.92 -3.53 -0.62
CA GLY A 329 -1.22 -4.78 -0.88
C GLY A 329 -1.02 -5.05 -2.36
N THR A 330 -0.39 -6.18 -2.68
CA THR A 330 -0.31 -6.74 -4.04
C THR A 330 0.14 -8.21 -3.92
N ILE A 331 0.44 -8.85 -5.05
CA ILE A 331 0.87 -10.25 -5.13
C ILE A 331 2.10 -10.36 -6.02
N LEU A 332 3.16 -10.94 -5.48
CA LEU A 332 4.42 -11.16 -6.16
C LEU A 332 4.48 -12.58 -6.73
N PHE A 333 5.06 -12.75 -7.91
CA PHE A 333 5.30 -14.04 -8.53
C PHE A 333 6.81 -14.23 -8.71
N SER A 334 7.38 -15.30 -8.14
CA SER A 334 8.82 -15.57 -8.23
C SER A 334 9.26 -15.75 -9.70
N PRO A 335 10.53 -15.51 -10.06
CA PRO A 335 11.02 -15.81 -11.40
C PRO A 335 10.81 -17.27 -11.82
N THR A 336 10.78 -18.20 -10.86
CA THR A 336 10.45 -19.61 -11.06
C THR A 336 8.96 -19.79 -11.38
N ALA A 337 8.08 -19.20 -10.56
CA ALA A 337 6.63 -19.24 -10.77
C ALA A 337 6.24 -18.61 -12.11
N MET A 338 6.75 -17.42 -12.41
CA MET A 338 6.55 -16.73 -13.70
C MET A 338 6.95 -17.61 -14.88
N LYS A 339 8.10 -18.30 -14.80
CA LYS A 339 8.54 -19.22 -15.86
C LYS A 339 7.57 -20.40 -16.04
N ILE A 340 7.14 -21.03 -14.95
CA ILE A 340 6.21 -22.18 -14.99
C ILE A 340 4.84 -21.73 -15.56
N ILE A 341 4.29 -20.63 -15.05
CA ILE A 341 2.97 -20.10 -15.45
C ILE A 341 2.95 -19.65 -16.92
N GLN A 342 4.08 -19.23 -17.49
CA GLN A 342 4.19 -18.86 -18.90
C GLN A 342 4.33 -20.06 -19.85
N GLN A 343 4.71 -21.25 -19.35
CA GLN A 343 4.98 -22.43 -20.19
C GLN A 343 3.77 -23.33 -20.47
N GLU A 344 2.68 -23.21 -19.70
CA GLU A 344 1.53 -24.11 -19.76
C GLU A 344 0.24 -23.40 -20.22
N ASP A 345 -0.29 -23.76 -21.39
CA ASP A 345 -1.46 -23.09 -21.98
C ASP A 345 -2.78 -23.35 -21.23
N ALA A 346 -2.84 -24.40 -20.41
CA ALA A 346 -4.00 -24.71 -19.58
C ALA A 346 -4.29 -23.65 -18.49
N ILE A 347 -3.37 -22.70 -18.25
CA ILE A 347 -3.38 -21.82 -17.08
C ILE A 347 -3.56 -20.33 -17.43
N GLU A 348 -4.20 -20.04 -18.57
CA GLU A 348 -4.38 -18.69 -19.11
C GLU A 348 -4.87 -17.64 -18.09
N ARG A 349 -5.71 -18.04 -17.13
CA ARG A 349 -6.16 -17.14 -16.05
C ARG A 349 -5.09 -16.78 -15.03
N LEU A 350 -4.22 -17.72 -14.65
CA LEU A 350 -3.10 -17.41 -13.76
C LEU A 350 -2.03 -16.61 -14.51
N ARG A 351 -1.79 -16.94 -15.79
CA ARG A 351 -0.93 -16.16 -16.70
C ARG A 351 -1.40 -14.70 -16.79
N ALA A 352 -2.67 -14.48 -17.08
CA ALA A 352 -3.26 -13.14 -17.12
C ALA A 352 -3.31 -12.45 -15.74
N LEU A 353 -3.44 -13.18 -14.63
CA LEU A 353 -3.29 -12.58 -13.28
C LEU A 353 -1.89 -11.98 -13.07
N THR A 354 -0.82 -12.62 -13.57
CA THR A 354 0.55 -12.06 -13.47
C THR A 354 0.73 -10.73 -14.22
N GLU A 355 -0.14 -10.44 -15.19
CA GLU A 355 -0.17 -9.21 -15.97
C GLU A 355 -1.16 -8.17 -15.41
N LEU A 356 -2.27 -8.62 -14.80
CA LEU A 356 -3.26 -7.75 -14.16
C LEU A 356 -2.70 -7.15 -12.87
N ILE A 357 -2.05 -7.98 -12.06
CA ILE A 357 -1.55 -7.62 -10.73
C ILE A 357 -0.32 -6.74 -10.87
N ASN A 358 -0.31 -5.58 -10.22
CA ASN A 358 0.85 -4.70 -10.24
C ASN A 358 1.92 -5.18 -9.25
N GLN A 359 2.89 -5.95 -9.74
CA GLN A 359 3.96 -6.53 -8.92
C GLN A 359 5.00 -5.51 -8.40
N THR A 360 4.87 -4.22 -8.75
CA THR A 360 5.84 -3.17 -8.34
C THR A 360 5.50 -2.51 -7.00
N VAL A 361 4.20 -2.30 -6.74
CA VAL A 361 3.63 -1.65 -5.56
C VAL A 361 2.13 -1.95 -5.54
N GLY A 362 1.47 -1.80 -4.39
CA GLY A 362 0.00 -1.87 -4.33
C GLY A 362 -0.68 -0.81 -5.18
N ASP A 363 -1.78 -1.20 -5.82
CA ASP A 363 -2.38 -0.45 -6.92
C ASP A 363 -3.89 -0.66 -6.92
N ALA A 364 -4.61 0.29 -6.34
CA ALA A 364 -6.05 0.16 -6.11
C ALA A 364 -6.91 -0.01 -7.39
N LEU A 365 -6.38 0.31 -8.59
CA LEU A 365 -7.05 -0.01 -9.86
C LEU A 365 -6.83 -1.47 -10.25
N SER A 366 -5.60 -1.97 -10.08
CA SER A 366 -5.25 -3.39 -10.24
C SER A 366 -6.00 -4.28 -9.24
N ASP A 367 -6.03 -3.89 -7.96
CA ASP A 367 -6.68 -4.63 -6.88
C ASP A 367 -8.21 -4.64 -7.01
N LEU A 368 -8.82 -3.54 -7.49
CA LEU A 368 -10.25 -3.52 -7.83
C LEU A 368 -10.57 -4.51 -8.94
N LEU A 369 -9.81 -4.50 -10.04
CA LEU A 369 -10.00 -5.46 -11.14
C LEU A 369 -9.74 -6.91 -10.70
N LEU A 370 -8.79 -7.14 -9.79
CA LEU A 370 -8.52 -8.45 -9.18
C LEU A 370 -9.74 -8.95 -8.39
N VAL A 371 -10.32 -8.11 -7.52
CA VAL A 371 -11.53 -8.47 -6.75
C VAL A 371 -12.71 -8.74 -7.68
N GLU A 372 -12.96 -7.89 -8.68
CA GLU A 372 -14.02 -8.10 -9.66
C GLU A 372 -13.84 -9.42 -10.44
N ALA A 373 -12.62 -9.71 -10.86
CA ALA A 373 -12.28 -10.95 -11.55
C ALA A 373 -12.49 -12.19 -10.67
N ILE A 374 -12.16 -12.13 -9.37
CA ILE A 374 -12.42 -13.21 -8.41
C ILE A 374 -13.93 -13.43 -8.23
N LEU A 375 -14.70 -12.36 -8.01
CA LEU A 375 -16.16 -12.42 -7.85
C LEU A 375 -16.84 -13.02 -9.08
N ALA A 376 -16.44 -12.58 -10.28
CA ALA A 376 -16.93 -13.10 -11.55
C ALA A 376 -16.57 -14.57 -11.76
N ASN A 377 -15.32 -14.97 -11.48
CA ASN A 377 -14.89 -16.33 -11.73
C ASN A 377 -15.51 -17.36 -10.77
N ARG A 378 -15.68 -16.98 -9.50
CA ARG A 378 -16.37 -17.78 -8.48
C ARG A 378 -17.89 -17.70 -8.56
N GLN A 379 -18.46 -16.72 -9.27
CA GLN A 379 -19.88 -16.35 -9.23
C GLN A 379 -20.37 -16.13 -7.79
N TRP A 380 -19.60 -15.36 -7.01
CA TRP A 380 -19.88 -15.08 -5.60
C TRP A 380 -20.53 -13.70 -5.40
N THR A 381 -21.54 -13.66 -4.55
CA THR A 381 -22.09 -12.43 -3.97
C THR A 381 -21.21 -11.97 -2.79
N LEU A 382 -21.27 -10.67 -2.43
CA LEU A 382 -20.57 -10.17 -1.23
C LEU A 382 -20.99 -10.91 0.05
N LYS A 383 -22.23 -11.41 0.11
CA LYS A 383 -22.70 -12.25 1.21
C LYS A 383 -21.85 -13.52 1.32
N GLN A 384 -21.67 -14.28 0.23
CA GLN A 384 -20.87 -15.50 0.23
C GLN A 384 -19.40 -15.22 0.59
N CYS A 385 -18.83 -14.13 0.09
CA CYS A 385 -17.46 -13.72 0.45
C CYS A 385 -17.33 -13.40 1.96
N ASN A 386 -18.33 -12.73 2.55
CA ASN A 386 -18.40 -12.45 3.98
C ASN A 386 -18.76 -13.70 4.82
N GLU A 387 -19.24 -14.77 4.20
CA GLU A 387 -19.54 -16.04 4.85
C GLU A 387 -18.35 -17.02 4.84
N ALA A 388 -17.31 -16.77 4.02
CA ALA A 388 -16.06 -17.53 4.03
C ALA A 388 -15.37 -17.50 5.40
N TYR A 389 -15.30 -16.31 6.02
CA TYR A 389 -15.03 -16.14 7.45
C TYR A 389 -15.64 -14.84 7.98
N LYS A 390 -16.05 -14.87 9.24
CA LYS A 390 -16.57 -13.70 9.97
C LYS A 390 -15.48 -13.13 10.86
N ASP A 391 -15.28 -11.82 10.77
CA ASP A 391 -14.23 -11.11 11.50
C ASP A 391 -14.53 -11.09 13.00
N LEU A 392 -13.48 -11.18 13.81
CA LEU A 392 -13.58 -10.81 15.20
C LEU A 392 -13.93 -9.31 15.29
N PRO A 393 -14.81 -8.92 16.24
CA PRO A 393 -14.96 -7.52 16.61
C PRO A 393 -13.60 -6.87 16.88
N ASN A 394 -13.36 -5.71 16.28
CA ASN A 394 -12.09 -4.99 16.34
C ASN A 394 -12.34 -3.48 16.40
N ARG A 395 -11.48 -2.78 17.14
CA ARG A 395 -11.54 -1.33 17.39
C ARG A 395 -10.12 -0.77 17.32
N LEU A 396 -9.94 0.30 16.56
CA LEU A 396 -8.67 1.03 16.47
C LEU A 396 -8.85 2.39 17.15
N VAL A 397 -7.93 2.74 18.05
CA VAL A 397 -7.97 3.98 18.85
C VAL A 397 -6.62 4.68 18.74
N LYS A 398 -6.65 6.01 18.61
CA LYS A 398 -5.45 6.85 18.51
C LYS A 398 -5.23 7.63 19.81
N VAL A 399 -4.21 7.24 20.56
CA VAL A 399 -3.76 7.97 21.76
C VAL A 399 -2.77 9.07 21.37
N ILE A 400 -2.89 10.26 21.99
CA ILE A 400 -1.93 11.37 21.81
C ILE A 400 -1.08 11.50 23.07
N VAL A 401 0.23 11.29 22.91
CA VAL A 401 1.25 11.24 23.95
C VAL A 401 2.29 12.36 23.75
N THR A 402 3.00 12.73 24.81
CA THR A 402 4.01 13.81 24.79
C THR A 402 5.21 13.45 23.90
N ASP A 403 5.70 12.21 23.99
CA ASP A 403 6.67 11.66 23.03
C ASP A 403 6.28 10.24 22.65
N ARG A 404 6.18 9.99 21.34
CA ARG A 404 5.92 8.66 20.78
C ARG A 404 7.19 7.81 20.62
N HIS A 405 8.38 8.41 20.71
CA HIS A 405 9.65 7.73 20.48
C HIS A 405 10.15 6.92 21.69
N ILE A 406 9.46 7.01 22.83
CA ILE A 406 9.66 6.13 24.00
C ILE A 406 9.10 4.71 23.79
N PHE A 407 8.19 4.52 22.82
CA PHE A 407 7.63 3.21 22.49
C PHE A 407 8.60 2.46 21.58
N LYS A 408 9.11 1.32 22.06
CA LYS A 408 9.96 0.41 21.28
C LYS A 408 9.35 -0.98 21.26
N THR A 409 9.28 -1.60 20.10
CA THR A 409 8.59 -2.87 19.87
C THR A 409 9.53 -3.98 19.39
N THR A 410 9.03 -5.22 19.43
CA THR A 410 9.64 -6.42 18.85
C THR A 410 8.55 -7.37 18.33
N ASN A 411 8.90 -8.56 17.84
CA ASN A 411 7.96 -9.63 17.51
C ASN A 411 6.85 -9.22 16.50
N ALA A 412 7.26 -8.70 15.33
CA ALA A 412 6.35 -8.13 14.32
C ALA A 412 5.47 -6.99 14.89
N GLU A 413 6.07 -6.18 15.77
CA GLU A 413 5.45 -5.07 16.52
C GLU A 413 4.36 -5.46 17.55
N ARG A 414 4.10 -6.76 17.73
CA ARG A 414 3.09 -7.30 18.66
C ARG A 414 3.50 -7.29 20.13
N THR A 415 4.65 -6.73 20.48
CA THR A 415 5.21 -6.78 21.84
C THR A 415 6.05 -5.54 22.12
N LEU A 416 5.69 -4.75 23.13
CA LEU A 416 6.46 -3.62 23.62
C LEU A 416 7.65 -4.10 24.48
N VAL A 417 8.81 -3.50 24.22
CA VAL A 417 10.05 -3.61 25.01
C VAL A 417 10.17 -2.39 25.93
N GLU A 418 9.80 -1.21 25.44
CA GLU A 418 9.73 0.04 26.18
C GLU A 418 8.39 0.76 25.89
N PRO A 419 7.77 1.45 26.86
CA PRO A 419 8.14 1.55 28.27
C PRO A 419 8.10 0.21 29.04
N ALA A 420 9.07 0.01 29.94
CA ALA A 420 9.23 -1.25 30.65
C ALA A 420 8.02 -1.55 31.57
N GLY A 421 7.51 -2.79 31.49
CA GLY A 421 6.35 -3.23 32.29
C GLY A 421 4.98 -2.91 31.68
N LEU A 422 4.88 -2.00 30.69
CA LEU A 422 3.61 -1.66 30.04
C LEU A 422 3.01 -2.88 29.30
N GLN A 423 3.84 -3.67 28.61
CA GLN A 423 3.38 -4.90 27.94
C GLN A 423 2.67 -5.87 28.89
N GLY A 424 3.25 -6.14 30.07
CA GLY A 424 2.67 -7.07 31.03
C GLY A 424 1.31 -6.60 31.59
N LYS A 425 1.04 -5.30 31.57
CA LYS A 425 -0.27 -4.72 31.90
C LYS A 425 -1.26 -4.87 30.76
N ILE A 426 -0.81 -4.72 29.51
CA ILE A 426 -1.61 -5.03 28.30
C ILE A 426 -1.98 -6.52 28.29
N ASP A 427 -1.02 -7.42 28.50
CA ASP A 427 -1.25 -8.88 28.57
C ASP A 427 -2.28 -9.22 29.66
N ALA A 428 -2.17 -8.59 30.84
CA ALA A 428 -3.10 -8.74 31.95
C ALA A 428 -4.48 -8.08 31.74
N LEU A 429 -4.63 -7.17 30.77
CA LEU A 429 -5.92 -6.69 30.29
C LEU A 429 -6.52 -7.66 29.26
N VAL A 430 -5.76 -8.02 28.22
CA VAL A 430 -6.20 -8.96 27.16
C VAL A 430 -6.65 -10.29 27.77
N GLY A 431 -5.91 -10.84 28.72
CA GLY A 431 -6.22 -12.11 29.40
C GLY A 431 -7.52 -12.14 30.23
N LYS A 432 -8.20 -11.01 30.42
CA LYS A 432 -9.54 -10.95 31.07
C LYS A 432 -10.66 -11.33 30.11
N TYR A 433 -10.46 -11.13 28.82
CA TYR A 433 -11.53 -11.14 27.82
C TYR A 433 -11.50 -12.40 26.95
N LYS A 434 -12.63 -12.67 26.28
CA LYS A 434 -12.78 -13.71 25.26
C LYS A 434 -13.41 -13.08 24.02
N ASP A 435 -13.26 -13.74 22.88
CA ASP A 435 -13.77 -13.34 21.57
C ASP A 435 -15.24 -12.86 21.62
N GLY A 436 -15.47 -11.54 21.63
CA GLY A 436 -16.81 -10.97 21.83
C GLY A 436 -16.87 -9.45 21.66
N ARG A 437 -17.98 -8.93 21.11
CA ARG A 437 -18.08 -7.52 20.69
C ARG A 437 -18.12 -6.53 21.84
N SER A 438 -18.88 -6.83 22.91
CA SER A 438 -19.00 -5.95 24.09
C SER A 438 -17.67 -5.66 24.76
N PHE A 439 -16.74 -6.63 24.72
CA PHE A 439 -15.43 -6.54 25.37
C PHE A 439 -14.36 -5.89 24.49
N CYS A 440 -14.62 -5.72 23.19
CA CYS A 440 -13.62 -5.20 22.26
C CYS A 440 -13.40 -3.69 22.47
N ASP A 441 -14.49 -2.92 22.56
CA ASP A 441 -14.41 -1.49 22.84
C ASP A 441 -13.87 -1.23 24.27
N GLU A 442 -14.36 -1.98 25.26
CA GLU A 442 -13.89 -1.95 26.65
C GLU A 442 -12.37 -2.21 26.76
N LEU A 443 -11.86 -3.25 26.09
CA LEU A 443 -10.43 -3.57 26.04
C LEU A 443 -9.63 -2.48 25.31
N ALA A 444 -10.10 -2.02 24.15
CA ALA A 444 -9.41 -1.02 23.36
C ALA A 444 -9.29 0.32 24.12
N TYR A 445 -10.36 0.74 24.81
CA TYR A 445 -10.32 1.93 25.65
C TYR A 445 -9.52 1.73 26.94
N SER A 446 -9.61 0.56 27.60
CA SER A 446 -8.78 0.23 28.77
C SER A 446 -7.29 0.31 28.45
N VAL A 447 -6.86 -0.24 27.31
CA VAL A 447 -5.48 -0.15 26.84
C VAL A 447 -5.12 1.29 26.42
N SER A 448 -6.05 2.03 25.82
CA SER A 448 -5.82 3.43 25.43
C SER A 448 -5.64 4.36 26.64
N GLY A 449 -6.45 4.19 27.69
CA GLY A 449 -6.31 4.91 28.97
C GLY A 449 -5.02 4.54 29.69
N LEU A 450 -4.68 3.24 29.75
CA LEU A 450 -3.40 2.76 30.30
C LEU A 450 -2.20 3.39 29.56
N VAL A 451 -2.22 3.44 28.23
CA VAL A 451 -1.18 4.07 27.41
C VAL A 451 -1.16 5.59 27.63
N TYR A 452 -2.32 6.24 27.76
CA TYR A 452 -2.41 7.68 28.05
C TYR A 452 -1.80 8.03 29.42
N ASP A 453 -2.15 7.27 30.46
CA ASP A 453 -1.68 7.53 31.83
C ASP A 453 -0.18 7.25 32.00
N GLU A 454 0.33 6.15 31.44
CA GLU A 454 1.72 5.71 31.69
C GLU A 454 2.75 6.31 30.72
N ALA A 455 2.32 6.87 29.59
CA ALA A 455 3.20 7.48 28.59
C ALA A 455 3.14 9.01 28.50
N GLY A 456 2.41 9.67 29.43
CA GLY A 456 2.28 11.12 29.44
C GLY A 456 1.39 11.63 28.30
N GLY A 457 0.12 11.21 28.31
CA GLY A 457 -0.94 11.72 27.45
C GLY A 457 -1.08 13.24 27.51
N THR A 458 -1.47 13.86 26.40
CA THR A 458 -1.60 15.32 26.28
C THR A 458 -3.03 15.76 26.02
N GLY A 459 -3.39 16.96 26.47
CA GLY A 459 -4.75 17.51 26.37
C GLY A 459 -5.60 17.12 27.57
N GLY A 460 -6.91 17.00 27.37
CA GLY A 460 -7.79 16.27 28.30
C GLY A 460 -7.76 14.78 28.00
N ARG A 461 -7.90 13.94 29.03
CA ARG A 461 -8.16 12.50 28.84
C ARG A 461 -9.57 12.36 28.22
N PRO A 462 -9.73 11.61 27.11
CA PRO A 462 -11.06 11.34 26.55
C PRO A 462 -11.96 10.62 27.56
N ASP A 463 -13.25 10.97 27.60
CA ASP A 463 -14.21 10.36 28.52
C ASP A 463 -14.37 8.86 28.28
N GLU A 464 -14.16 8.40 27.04
CA GLU A 464 -14.17 6.99 26.68
C GLU A 464 -13.03 6.18 27.31
N PHE A 465 -11.95 6.83 27.77
CA PHE A 465 -10.78 6.17 28.35
C PHE A 465 -10.86 6.04 29.89
N LEU A 466 -11.96 6.42 30.53
CA LEU A 466 -12.10 6.49 32.00
C LEU A 466 -12.44 5.15 32.67
#